data_AF-W2T0H8-F1
#
_entry.id   AF-W2T0H8-F1
#
_cell.length_a   1.000
_cell.length_b   1.000
_cell.length_c   1.000
_cell.angle_alpha   90.00
_cell.angle_beta   90.00
_cell.angle_gamma   90.00
#
_symmetry.space_group_name_H-M   'P 1'
#
loop_
_entity.id
_entity.type
_entity.pdbx_description
1 polymer ?
#
loop_
_entity_poly.entity_id
_entity_poly.type
_entity_poly.pdbx_seq_one_letter_code
_entity_poly.pdbx_strand_id
1 'polypeptide(L)'
;MSARSFIVMYERVLNEGQIATDIVDAIRSTTDAPLSSCIEAARNCIAVMAPFIQGDSFLRIQEAVNSYTVKVDDCYDYRLLTEMKELLEQIFKEKYELSFSTEQDDDILLKYLQMFASGVTKTDPLVVKYLISMDDFQWMDHLINVYHMDQNNAVRLASLRCIVSLVDVCSDLLTYILNSRLPEIVATQFQSEDSSLSELELTAIKLLAKIYST
;
A
#
# COMPACT_ATOMS: atom_id res chain seq x y z
N MET A 1 -35.00 -12.95 -50.49
CA MET A 1 -34.99 -12.16 -49.25
C MET A 1 -33.83 -12.63 -48.41
N SER A 2 -32.69 -11.95 -48.47
CA SER A 2 -31.49 -12.26 -47.67
C SER A 2 -31.38 -11.19 -46.59
N ALA A 3 -31.58 -11.58 -45.34
CA ALA A 3 -31.37 -10.74 -44.18
C ALA A 3 -29.86 -10.59 -43.97
N ARG A 4 -29.32 -9.41 -44.28
CA ARG A 4 -27.97 -9.03 -43.86
C ARG A 4 -28.02 -8.76 -42.35
N SER A 5 -27.48 -9.68 -41.56
CA SER A 5 -27.13 -9.39 -40.17
C SER A 5 -26.03 -8.33 -40.16
N PHE A 6 -26.37 -7.13 -39.71
CA PHE A 6 -25.39 -6.12 -39.31
C PHE A 6 -24.78 -6.57 -37.97
N ILE A 7 -23.56 -7.07 -38.02
CA ILE A 7 -22.72 -7.15 -36.83
C ILE A 7 -22.23 -5.72 -36.59
N VAL A 8 -22.82 -5.03 -35.61
CA VAL A 8 -22.24 -3.80 -35.05
C VAL A 8 -21.02 -4.26 -34.25
N MET A 9 -19.87 -4.32 -34.92
CA MET A 9 -18.59 -4.51 -34.25
C MET A 9 -18.34 -3.20 -33.49
N TYR A 10 -18.48 -3.21 -32.17
CA TYR A 10 -18.08 -2.07 -31.34
C TYR A 10 -16.59 -1.82 -31.60
N GLU A 11 -16.30 -0.78 -32.38
CA GLU A 11 -14.95 -0.33 -32.64
C GLU A 11 -14.36 0.08 -31.28
N ARG A 12 -13.32 -0.60 -30.83
CA ARG A 12 -12.64 -0.23 -29.58
C ARG A 12 -12.06 1.17 -29.78
N VAL A 13 -12.66 2.15 -29.12
CA VAL A 13 -12.13 3.51 -29.08
C VAL A 13 -10.80 3.46 -28.35
N LEU A 14 -9.74 3.92 -29.01
CA LEU A 14 -8.42 4.00 -28.42
C LEU A 14 -8.45 5.02 -27.27
N ASN A 15 -8.13 4.54 -26.06
CA ASN A 15 -7.94 5.38 -24.88
C ASN A 15 -6.49 5.20 -24.41
N GLU A 16 -5.63 6.13 -24.82
CA GLU A 16 -4.19 6.01 -24.60
C GLU A 16 -3.82 6.16 -23.12
N GLY A 17 -4.56 6.98 -22.38
CA GLY A 17 -4.37 7.11 -20.93
C GLY A 17 -4.71 5.82 -20.19
N GLN A 18 -5.76 5.11 -20.61
CA GLN A 18 -6.08 3.79 -20.05
C GLN A 18 -5.00 2.77 -20.41
N ILE A 19 -4.55 2.74 -21.66
CA ILE A 19 -3.48 1.82 -22.08
C ILE A 19 -2.19 2.08 -21.31
N ALA A 20 -1.81 3.35 -21.09
CA ALA A 20 -0.64 3.70 -20.28
C ALA A 20 -0.78 3.18 -18.84
N THR A 21 -1.98 3.32 -18.26
CA THR A 21 -2.31 2.77 -16.94
C THR A 21 -2.18 1.26 -16.92
N ASP A 22 -2.79 0.57 -17.89
CA ASP A 22 -2.78 -0.90 -17.99
C ASP A 22 -1.35 -1.45 -18.16
N ILE A 23 -0.47 -0.75 -18.89
CA ILE A 23 0.94 -1.15 -19.05
C ILE A 23 1.68 -1.05 -17.72
N VAL A 24 1.56 0.07 -17.01
CA VAL A 24 2.23 0.27 -15.72
C VAL A 24 1.68 -0.72 -14.68
N ASP A 25 0.36 -0.86 -14.60
CA ASP A 25 -0.32 -1.80 -13.72
C ASP A 25 0.11 -3.25 -14.00
N ALA A 26 0.21 -3.66 -15.27
CA ALA A 26 0.65 -5.01 -15.63
C ALA A 26 2.12 -5.29 -15.24
N ILE A 27 3.01 -4.32 -15.41
CA ILE A 27 4.40 -4.44 -14.95
C ILE A 27 4.42 -4.54 -13.43
N ARG A 28 3.68 -3.67 -12.75
CA ARG A 28 3.61 -3.61 -11.28
C ARG A 28 3.07 -4.90 -10.68
N SER A 29 1.98 -5.44 -11.22
CA SER A 29 1.35 -6.68 -10.74
C SER A 29 2.21 -7.92 -11.00
N THR A 30 3.01 -7.91 -12.07
CA THR A 30 3.84 -9.06 -12.46
C THR A 30 5.18 -9.08 -11.73
N THR A 31 5.78 -7.93 -11.49
CA THR A 31 7.17 -7.83 -10.97
C THR A 31 7.25 -7.59 -9.48
N ASP A 32 6.17 -7.09 -8.88
CA ASP A 32 6.16 -6.55 -7.51
C ASP A 32 7.26 -5.49 -7.24
N ALA A 33 7.75 -4.83 -8.29
CA ALA A 33 8.76 -3.78 -8.18
C ALA A 33 8.14 -2.45 -7.67
N PRO A 34 8.95 -1.52 -7.14
CA PRO A 34 8.47 -0.17 -6.82
C PRO A 34 7.82 0.50 -8.04
N LEU A 35 6.71 1.23 -7.81
CA LEU A 35 5.92 1.87 -8.85
C LEU A 35 6.75 2.80 -9.73
N SER A 36 7.69 3.54 -9.14
CA SER A 36 8.63 4.39 -9.87
C SER A 36 9.45 3.60 -10.91
N SER A 37 9.94 2.42 -10.53
CA SER A 37 10.64 1.51 -11.44
C SER A 37 9.72 0.91 -12.49
N CYS A 38 8.46 0.63 -12.17
CA CYS A 38 7.47 0.16 -13.15
C CYS A 38 7.15 1.21 -14.21
N ILE A 39 7.01 2.48 -13.82
CA ILE A 39 6.80 3.61 -14.73
C ILE A 39 8.03 3.77 -15.65
N GLU A 40 9.24 3.69 -15.10
CA GLU A 40 10.46 3.76 -15.90
C GLU A 40 10.59 2.57 -16.86
N ALA A 41 10.28 1.36 -16.41
CA ALA A 41 10.26 0.17 -17.25
C ALA A 41 9.27 0.32 -18.42
N ALA A 42 8.05 0.82 -18.16
CA ALA A 42 7.06 1.09 -19.19
C ALA A 42 7.60 2.05 -20.27
N ARG A 43 8.21 3.15 -19.85
CA ARG A 43 8.83 4.15 -20.74
C ARG A 43 9.96 3.53 -21.57
N ASN A 44 10.84 2.76 -20.94
CA ASN A 44 11.97 2.11 -21.61
C ASN A 44 11.49 1.07 -22.62
N CYS A 45 10.50 0.24 -22.27
CA CYS A 45 9.92 -0.74 -23.19
C CYS A 45 9.35 -0.07 -24.45
N ILE A 46 8.57 1.00 -24.28
CA ILE A 46 8.02 1.73 -25.43
C ILE A 46 9.10 2.42 -26.26
N ALA A 47 10.10 3.03 -25.62
CA ALA A 47 11.20 3.68 -26.32
C ALA A 47 11.99 2.69 -27.19
N VAL A 48 12.18 1.45 -26.75
CA VAL A 48 12.83 0.39 -27.53
C VAL A 48 11.99 -0.03 -28.74
N MET A 49 10.66 -0.05 -28.61
CA MET A 49 9.74 -0.43 -29.70
C MET A 49 9.54 0.69 -30.73
N ALA A 50 9.63 1.95 -30.31
CA ALA A 50 9.27 3.12 -31.12
C ALA A 50 9.93 3.20 -32.51
N PRO A 51 11.22 2.85 -32.71
CA PRO A 51 11.85 2.90 -34.03
C PRO A 51 11.26 1.91 -35.04
N PHE A 52 10.56 0.88 -34.57
CA PHE A 52 10.10 -0.25 -35.39
C PHE A 52 8.59 -0.23 -35.66
N ILE A 53 7.82 0.62 -34.96
CA ILE A 53 6.36 0.68 -35.08
C ILE A 53 5.97 2.02 -35.70
N GLN A 54 5.38 1.97 -36.89
CA GLN A 54 4.86 3.15 -37.58
C GLN A 54 3.33 3.22 -37.37
N GLY A 55 2.84 4.29 -36.74
CA GLY A 55 1.42 4.55 -36.62
C GLY A 55 1.08 5.63 -35.58
N ASP A 56 0.15 6.51 -35.93
CA ASP A 56 -0.30 7.61 -35.06
C ASP A 56 -0.82 7.12 -33.71
N SER A 57 -1.52 5.97 -33.71
CA SER A 57 -1.99 5.33 -32.47
C SER A 57 -0.84 4.98 -31.51
N PHE A 58 0.28 4.49 -32.04
CA PHE A 58 1.44 4.14 -31.22
C PHE A 58 2.11 5.40 -30.65
N LEU A 59 2.25 6.46 -31.46
CA LEU A 59 2.79 7.74 -31.01
C LEU A 59 1.97 8.31 -29.84
N ARG A 60 0.63 8.29 -29.96
CA ARG A 60 -0.27 8.76 -28.88
C ARG A 60 -0.13 7.92 -27.60
N ILE A 61 0.02 6.59 -27.71
CA ILE A 61 0.28 5.72 -26.55
C ILE A 61 1.65 6.04 -25.93
N GLN A 62 2.67 6.24 -26.75
CA GLN A 62 4.01 6.60 -26.29
C GLN A 62 4.01 7.92 -25.50
N GLU A 63 3.32 8.94 -26.01
CA GLU A 63 3.13 10.21 -25.31
C GLU A 63 2.39 10.01 -23.98
N ALA A 64 1.33 9.19 -23.96
CA ALA A 64 0.57 8.89 -22.75
C ALA A 64 1.42 8.18 -21.68
N VAL A 65 2.29 7.23 -22.05
CA VAL A 65 3.19 6.57 -21.09
C VAL A 65 4.30 7.51 -20.61
N ASN A 66 4.84 8.36 -21.49
CA ASN A 66 5.86 9.33 -21.09
C ASN A 66 5.31 10.37 -20.12
N SER A 67 4.07 10.79 -20.31
CA SER A 67 3.35 11.75 -19.44
C SER A 67 2.52 11.08 -18.35
N TYR A 68 2.68 9.77 -18.14
CA TYR A 68 1.89 9.01 -17.16
C TYR A 68 1.99 9.62 -15.76
N THR A 69 0.82 9.77 -15.15
CA THR A 69 0.65 10.19 -13.75
C THR A 69 -0.25 9.18 -13.06
N VAL A 70 0.06 8.90 -11.80
CA VAL A 70 -0.69 7.91 -11.00
C VAL A 70 -2.07 8.48 -10.70
N LYS A 71 -3.12 7.75 -11.09
CA LYS A 71 -4.48 8.01 -10.63
C LYS A 71 -4.65 7.41 -9.24
N VAL A 72 -4.74 8.28 -8.25
CA VAL A 72 -4.68 7.93 -6.82
C VAL A 72 -5.80 6.98 -6.38
N ASP A 73 -6.99 7.10 -6.98
CA ASP A 73 -8.21 6.36 -6.67
C ASP A 73 -8.52 5.23 -7.68
N ASP A 74 -7.71 5.08 -8.73
CA ASP A 74 -7.92 4.11 -9.79
C ASP A 74 -6.59 3.62 -10.38
N CYS A 75 -5.76 3.00 -9.53
CA CYS A 75 -4.55 2.30 -9.92
C CYS A 75 -4.47 0.92 -9.27
N TYR A 76 -3.57 0.06 -9.77
CA TYR A 76 -3.37 -1.28 -9.22
C TYR A 76 -3.05 -1.26 -7.72
N ASP A 77 -2.13 -0.39 -7.29
CA ASP A 77 -1.72 -0.34 -5.89
C ASP A 77 -2.85 0.11 -4.96
N TYR A 78 -3.70 1.05 -5.39
CA TYR A 78 -4.88 1.46 -4.62
C TYR A 78 -5.81 0.26 -4.39
N ARG A 79 -6.12 -0.50 -5.44
CA ARG A 79 -6.97 -1.70 -5.35
C ARG A 79 -6.34 -2.77 -4.45
N LEU A 80 -5.06 -3.08 -4.67
CA LEU A 80 -4.32 -4.05 -3.89
C LEU A 80 -4.29 -3.70 -2.40
N LEU A 81 -3.96 -2.46 -2.07
CA LEU A 81 -3.87 -2.02 -0.68
C LEU A 81 -5.25 -1.91 -0.03
N THR A 82 -6.30 -1.56 -0.79
CA THR A 82 -7.69 -1.57 -0.30
C THR A 82 -8.11 -2.99 0.08
N GLU A 83 -7.89 -3.97 -0.81
CA GLU A 83 -8.19 -5.37 -0.53
C GLU A 83 -7.44 -5.87 0.73
N MET A 84 -6.15 -5.54 0.86
CA MET A 84 -5.37 -5.90 2.04
C MET A 84 -5.85 -5.18 3.31
N LYS A 85 -6.24 -3.90 3.21
CA LYS A 85 -6.78 -3.10 4.32
C LYS A 85 -8.05 -3.73 4.86
N GLU A 86 -8.97 -4.11 3.97
CA GLU A 86 -10.25 -4.76 4.31
C GLU A 86 -10.04 -6.13 4.95
N LEU A 87 -9.12 -6.95 4.41
CA LEU A 87 -8.77 -8.26 5.00
C LEU A 87 -8.17 -8.10 6.40
N LEU A 88 -7.24 -7.16 6.58
CA LEU A 88 -6.65 -6.87 7.89
C LEU A 88 -7.70 -6.38 8.89
N GLU A 89 -8.62 -5.52 8.46
CA GLU A 89 -9.69 -5.02 9.32
C GLU A 89 -10.62 -6.13 9.81
N GLN A 90 -10.92 -7.12 8.96
CA GLN A 90 -11.68 -8.31 9.37
C GLN A 90 -10.94 -9.10 10.44
N ILE A 91 -9.65 -9.37 10.24
CA ILE A 91 -8.79 -10.07 11.21
C ILE A 91 -8.70 -9.29 12.53
N PHE A 92 -8.59 -7.96 12.47
CA PHE A 92 -8.56 -7.10 13.67
C PHE A 92 -9.85 -7.24 14.48
N LYS A 93 -11.01 -7.20 13.81
CA LYS A 93 -12.33 -7.35 14.44
C LYS A 93 -12.48 -8.71 15.11
N GLU A 94 -12.13 -9.79 14.40
CA GLU A 94 -12.17 -11.15 14.94
C GLU A 94 -11.33 -11.25 16.22
N LYS A 95 -10.14 -10.63 16.23
CA LYS A 95 -9.24 -10.65 17.38
C LYS A 95 -9.71 -9.82 18.57
N TYR A 96 -10.50 -8.77 18.36
CA TYR A 96 -11.16 -8.06 19.45
C TYR A 96 -12.29 -8.87 20.07
N GLU A 97 -13.04 -9.61 19.26
CA GLU A 97 -14.19 -10.42 19.71
C GLU A 97 -13.74 -11.73 20.37
N LEU A 98 -12.69 -12.35 19.84
CA LEU A 98 -12.13 -13.61 20.28
C LEU A 98 -10.81 -13.35 20.98
N SER A 99 -10.85 -13.09 22.29
CA SER A 99 -9.67 -12.80 23.13
C SER A 99 -8.59 -13.91 23.15
N PHE A 100 -8.83 -15.01 22.44
CA PHE A 100 -7.89 -16.11 22.19
C PHE A 100 -7.85 -16.38 20.68
N SER A 101 -6.93 -15.76 19.95
CA SER A 101 -6.62 -16.16 18.57
C SER A 101 -5.80 -17.44 18.57
N THR A 102 -5.93 -18.26 17.53
CA THR A 102 -5.05 -19.42 17.35
C THR A 102 -3.71 -18.97 16.75
N GLU A 103 -2.65 -19.76 16.90
CA GLU A 103 -1.35 -19.48 16.27
C GLU A 103 -1.46 -19.33 14.74
N GLN A 104 -2.44 -20.00 14.11
CA GLN A 104 -2.68 -19.91 12.67
C GLN A 104 -3.21 -18.52 12.25
N ASP A 105 -4.02 -17.89 13.10
CA ASP A 105 -4.55 -16.55 12.83
C ASP A 105 -3.43 -15.50 12.92
N ASP A 106 -2.49 -15.68 13.85
CA ASP A 106 -1.32 -14.83 14.00
C ASP A 106 -0.39 -14.92 12.79
N ASP A 107 -0.16 -16.10 12.22
CA ASP A 107 0.65 -16.28 10.99
C ASP A 107 0.02 -15.57 9.78
N ILE A 108 -1.30 -15.66 9.64
CA ILE A 108 -2.05 -14.98 8.57
C ILE A 108 -1.96 -13.47 8.75
N LEU A 109 -2.18 -12.99 9.97
CA LEU A 109 -2.06 -11.58 10.33
C LEU A 109 -0.65 -11.03 10.04
N LEU A 110 0.38 -11.75 10.48
CA LEU A 110 1.79 -11.41 10.21
C LEU A 110 2.05 -11.27 8.72
N LYS A 111 1.59 -12.25 7.92
CA LYS A 111 1.75 -12.23 6.47
C LYS A 111 1.10 -10.99 5.84
N TYR A 112 -0.15 -10.70 6.17
CA TYR A 112 -0.85 -9.55 5.58
C TYR A 112 -0.28 -8.21 6.06
N LEU A 113 0.14 -8.07 7.31
CA LEU A 113 0.81 -6.87 7.81
C LEU A 113 2.13 -6.62 7.05
N GLN A 114 2.92 -7.67 6.81
CA GLN A 114 4.17 -7.57 6.05
C GLN A 114 3.92 -7.24 4.57
N MET A 115 2.92 -7.88 3.95
CA MET A 115 2.55 -7.60 2.56
C MET A 115 2.05 -6.16 2.39
N PHE A 116 1.21 -5.69 3.31
CA PHE A 116 0.70 -4.32 3.30
C PHE A 116 1.83 -3.30 3.49
N ALA A 117 2.69 -3.49 4.49
CA ALA A 117 3.84 -2.63 4.75
C ALA A 117 4.81 -2.58 3.54
N SER A 118 5.02 -3.71 2.87
CA SER A 118 5.80 -3.79 1.62
C SER A 118 5.12 -3.01 0.49
N GLY A 119 3.80 -3.19 0.29
CA GLY A 119 3.04 -2.45 -0.72
C GLY A 119 3.08 -0.93 -0.52
N VAL A 120 2.91 -0.48 0.73
CA VAL A 120 2.99 0.95 1.12
C VAL A 120 4.33 1.57 0.71
N THR A 121 5.44 0.90 0.95
CA THR A 121 6.78 1.44 0.63
C THR A 121 7.13 1.42 -0.86
N LYS A 122 6.35 0.69 -1.66
CA LYS A 122 6.56 0.54 -3.11
C LYS A 122 5.65 1.42 -3.96
N THR A 123 4.60 2.00 -3.38
CA THR A 123 3.60 2.77 -4.13
C THR A 123 3.84 4.28 -4.08
N ASP A 124 2.99 5.04 -4.77
CA ASP A 124 2.97 6.50 -4.70
C ASP A 124 2.45 6.97 -3.31
N PRO A 125 3.15 7.89 -2.62
CA PRO A 125 2.71 8.40 -1.32
C PRO A 125 1.29 8.97 -1.29
N LEU A 126 0.81 9.54 -2.39
CA LEU A 126 -0.55 10.09 -2.48
C LEU A 126 -1.61 8.98 -2.45
N VAL A 127 -1.32 7.79 -2.98
CA VAL A 127 -2.19 6.61 -2.87
C VAL A 127 -2.34 6.20 -1.43
N VAL A 128 -1.22 6.09 -0.69
CA VAL A 128 -1.23 5.74 0.74
C VAL A 128 -1.99 6.79 1.55
N LYS A 129 -1.69 8.07 1.32
CA LYS A 129 -2.37 9.18 2.00
C LYS A 129 -3.87 9.12 1.77
N TYR A 130 -4.29 8.97 0.51
CA TYR A 130 -5.70 8.86 0.17
C TYR A 130 -6.36 7.68 0.89
N LEU A 131 -5.81 6.48 0.75
CA LEU A 131 -6.33 5.24 1.33
C LEU A 131 -6.51 5.29 2.86
N ILE A 132 -5.52 5.84 3.57
CA ILE A 132 -5.50 5.86 5.04
C ILE A 132 -6.36 7.00 5.61
N SER A 133 -6.64 8.05 4.82
CA SER A 133 -7.47 9.18 5.25
C SER A 133 -8.95 9.04 4.89
N MET A 134 -9.35 8.04 4.09
CA MET A 134 -10.75 7.89 3.65
C MET A 134 -11.75 7.70 4.80
N ASP A 135 -11.32 7.10 5.89
CA ASP A 135 -12.12 6.74 7.06
C ASP A 135 -11.72 7.52 8.31
N ASP A 136 -11.29 8.78 8.16
CA ASP A 136 -10.79 9.63 9.27
C ASP A 136 -9.72 8.91 10.13
N PHE A 137 -8.85 8.13 9.48
CA PHE A 137 -7.78 7.35 10.09
C PHE A 137 -8.23 6.23 11.04
N GLN A 138 -9.50 5.80 11.04
CA GLN A 138 -10.01 4.72 11.89
C GLN A 138 -9.21 3.41 11.75
N TRP A 139 -8.82 3.05 10.52
CA TRP A 139 -7.97 1.88 10.31
C TRP A 139 -6.60 1.98 11.03
N MET A 140 -6.05 3.19 11.15
CA MET A 140 -4.82 3.42 11.92
C MET A 140 -5.05 3.16 13.41
N ASP A 141 -6.20 3.55 13.97
CA ASP A 141 -6.54 3.24 15.36
C ASP A 141 -6.65 1.73 15.60
N HIS A 142 -7.23 0.99 14.66
CA HIS A 142 -7.26 -0.47 14.75
C HIS A 142 -5.85 -1.07 14.76
N LEU A 143 -4.96 -0.61 13.87
CA LEU A 143 -3.57 -1.05 13.83
C LEU A 143 -2.81 -0.73 15.13
N ILE A 144 -2.99 0.46 15.70
CA ILE A 144 -2.41 0.87 16.99
C ILE A 144 -2.93 -0.04 18.12
N ASN A 145 -4.22 -0.36 18.11
CA ASN A 145 -4.82 -1.23 19.11
C ASN A 145 -4.28 -2.67 19.01
N VAL A 146 -4.04 -3.19 17.81
CA VAL A 146 -3.38 -4.50 17.65
C VAL A 146 -1.97 -4.47 18.23
N TYR A 147 -1.17 -3.45 17.92
CA TYR A 147 0.16 -3.29 18.51
C TYR A 147 0.14 -3.23 20.06
N HIS A 148 -0.89 -2.59 20.63
CA HIS A 148 -1.04 -2.44 22.07
C HIS A 148 -1.51 -3.70 22.78
N MET A 149 -2.56 -4.35 22.25
CA MET A 149 -3.30 -5.39 22.96
C MET A 149 -2.77 -6.81 22.69
N ASP A 150 -2.04 -7.02 21.61
CA ASP A 150 -1.54 -8.34 21.26
C ASP A 150 -0.45 -8.81 22.23
N GLN A 151 -0.47 -10.10 22.59
CA GLN A 151 0.54 -10.72 23.44
C GLN A 151 1.71 -11.27 22.64
N ASN A 152 1.52 -11.51 21.33
CA ASN A 152 2.53 -12.03 20.44
C ASN A 152 3.46 -10.91 19.94
N ASN A 153 4.70 -10.90 20.45
CA ASN A 153 5.70 -9.89 20.07
C ASN A 153 6.00 -9.85 18.57
N ALA A 154 5.82 -10.95 17.83
CA ALA A 154 5.98 -10.94 16.38
C ALA A 154 4.89 -10.10 15.72
N VAL A 155 3.63 -10.26 16.14
CA VAL A 155 2.50 -9.49 15.62
C VAL A 155 2.64 -8.02 15.99
N ARG A 156 3.03 -7.73 17.24
CA ARG A 156 3.32 -6.36 17.69
C ARG A 156 4.42 -5.73 16.83
N LEU A 157 5.49 -6.46 16.55
CA LEU A 157 6.59 -5.98 15.71
C LEU A 157 6.15 -5.72 14.26
N ALA A 158 5.38 -6.63 13.67
CA ALA A 158 4.85 -6.45 12.32
C ALA A 158 3.90 -5.25 12.25
N SER A 159 3.04 -5.07 13.25
CA SER A 159 2.12 -3.93 13.36
C SER A 159 2.90 -2.62 13.46
N LEU A 160 3.91 -2.58 14.32
CA LEU A 160 4.77 -1.41 14.49
C LEU A 160 5.56 -1.08 13.21
N ARG A 161 6.11 -2.09 12.52
CA ARG A 161 6.78 -1.89 11.23
C ARG A 161 5.81 -1.37 10.17
N CYS A 162 4.56 -1.82 10.17
CA CYS A 162 3.52 -1.30 9.28
C CYS A 162 3.26 0.19 9.55
N ILE A 163 3.13 0.58 10.83
CA ILE A 163 3.00 2.00 11.22
C ILE A 163 4.23 2.81 10.75
N VAL A 164 5.44 2.30 10.96
CA VAL A 164 6.68 2.95 10.50
C VAL A 164 6.66 3.15 8.98
N SER A 165 6.33 2.13 8.19
CA SER A 165 6.22 2.24 6.73
C SER A 165 5.23 3.32 6.30
N LEU A 166 4.07 3.40 6.97
CA LEU A 166 3.06 4.42 6.69
C LEU A 166 3.59 5.84 6.97
N VAL A 167 4.28 6.03 8.10
CA VAL A 167 4.89 7.29 8.51
C VAL A 167 6.08 7.69 7.64
N ASP A 168 6.84 6.71 7.13
CA ASP A 168 7.94 6.92 6.20
C ASP A 168 7.45 7.46 4.85
N VAL A 169 6.29 6.97 4.39
CA VAL A 169 5.72 7.35 3.11
C VAL A 169 4.85 8.60 3.20
N CYS A 170 4.06 8.75 4.28
CA CYS A 170 3.13 9.86 4.46
C CYS A 170 3.47 10.66 5.74
N SER A 171 4.23 11.74 5.59
CA SER A 171 4.62 12.61 6.71
C SER A 171 3.43 13.27 7.41
N ASP A 172 2.31 13.47 6.71
CA ASP A 172 1.10 14.06 7.29
C ASP A 172 0.51 13.17 8.40
N LEU A 173 0.82 11.87 8.40
CA LEU A 173 0.46 10.96 9.49
C LEU A 173 1.22 11.25 10.79
N LEU A 174 2.35 11.97 10.76
CA LEU A 174 3.09 12.31 11.98
C LEU A 174 2.23 13.15 12.93
N THR A 175 1.50 14.13 12.39
CA THR A 175 0.60 14.97 13.19
C THR A 175 -0.55 14.16 13.77
N TYR A 176 -1.11 13.22 13.00
CA TYR A 176 -2.13 12.29 13.52
C TYR A 176 -1.57 11.44 14.66
N ILE A 177 -0.43 10.79 14.44
CA ILE A 177 0.19 9.87 15.39
C ILE A 177 0.60 10.59 16.68
N LEU A 178 1.15 11.80 16.58
CA LEU A 178 1.51 12.61 17.75
C LEU A 178 0.31 12.86 18.67
N ASN A 179 -0.89 13.02 18.09
CA ASN A 179 -2.14 13.24 18.82
C ASN A 179 -2.90 11.95 19.15
N SER A 180 -2.41 10.80 18.69
CA SER A 180 -3.01 9.49 18.98
C SER A 180 -2.50 8.94 20.31
N ARG A 181 -2.96 7.74 20.69
CA ARG A 181 -2.48 7.02 21.88
C ARG A 181 -1.14 6.31 21.67
N LEU A 182 -0.64 6.23 20.43
CA LEU A 182 0.56 5.47 20.12
C LEU A 182 1.80 5.93 20.91
N PRO A 183 2.11 7.25 21.05
CA PRO A 183 3.29 7.68 21.80
C PRO A 183 3.26 7.24 23.27
N GLU A 184 2.09 7.29 23.91
CA GLU A 184 1.88 6.82 25.28
C GLU A 184 2.10 5.31 25.38
N ILE A 185 1.45 4.53 24.50
CA ILE A 185 1.58 3.07 24.45
C ILE A 185 3.05 2.66 24.29
N VAL A 186 3.75 3.27 23.34
CA VAL A 186 5.16 2.98 23.10
C VAL A 186 6.02 3.35 24.32
N ALA A 187 5.75 4.48 24.98
CA ALA A 187 6.49 4.88 26.18
C ALA A 187 6.34 3.89 27.34
N THR A 188 5.15 3.29 27.52
CA THR A 188 4.93 2.28 28.57
C THR A 188 5.72 0.98 28.35
N GLN A 189 6.08 0.67 27.10
CA GLN A 189 6.86 -0.53 26.78
C GLN A 189 8.27 -0.50 27.38
N PHE A 190 8.83 0.69 27.62
CA PHE A 190 10.19 0.85 28.16
C PHE A 190 10.25 0.93 29.70
N GLN A 191 9.14 0.64 30.38
CA GLN A 191 9.09 0.66 31.84
C GLN A 191 9.51 -0.68 32.48
N SER A 192 9.83 -1.70 31.68
CA SER A 192 10.36 -2.98 32.16
C SER A 192 11.86 -2.88 32.50
N GLU A 193 12.29 -3.58 33.55
CA GLU A 193 13.68 -3.59 34.04
C GLU A 193 14.63 -4.44 33.18
N ASP A 194 14.22 -4.86 31.99
CA ASP A 194 15.02 -5.75 31.15
C ASP A 194 16.18 -5.00 30.48
N SER A 195 17.37 -5.55 30.67
CA SER A 195 18.64 -4.91 30.26
C SER A 195 18.97 -5.04 28.75
N SER A 196 18.18 -5.79 27.98
CA SER A 196 18.40 -6.01 26.55
C SER A 196 17.25 -5.49 25.70
N LEU A 197 17.56 -4.58 24.77
CA LEU A 197 16.59 -4.09 23.79
C LEU A 197 16.40 -5.11 22.66
N SER A 198 15.21 -5.68 22.58
CA SER A 198 14.69 -6.45 21.46
C SER A 198 14.50 -5.58 20.21
N GLU A 199 14.29 -6.23 19.07
CA GLU A 199 13.99 -5.52 17.82
C GLU A 199 12.71 -4.67 17.91
N LEU A 200 11.70 -5.15 18.63
CA LEU A 200 10.46 -4.40 18.88
C LEU A 200 10.75 -3.08 19.58
N GLU A 201 11.55 -3.11 20.64
CA GLU A 201 11.95 -1.93 21.42
C GLU A 201 12.79 -0.97 20.57
N LEU A 202 13.75 -1.48 19.81
CA LEU A 202 14.57 -0.67 18.91
C LEU A 202 13.73 0.04 17.83
N THR A 203 12.79 -0.66 17.20
CA THR A 203 11.87 -0.07 16.22
C THR A 203 10.99 1.00 16.87
N ALA A 204 10.52 0.75 18.10
CA ALA A 204 9.64 1.67 18.80
C ALA A 204 10.35 2.96 19.23
N ILE A 205 11.61 2.88 19.69
CA ILE A 205 12.45 4.06 19.98
C ILE A 205 12.66 4.88 18.71
N LYS A 206 12.99 4.24 17.59
CA LYS A 206 13.19 4.94 16.31
C LYS A 206 11.93 5.66 15.85
N LEU A 207 10.76 5.04 16.03
CA LEU A 207 9.49 5.67 15.71
C LEU A 207 9.21 6.88 16.62
N LEU A 208 9.41 6.76 17.94
CA LEU A 208 9.25 7.90 18.86
C LEU A 208 10.19 9.05 18.49
N ALA A 209 11.47 8.75 18.25
CA ALA A 209 12.44 9.76 17.83
C ALA A 209 11.98 10.48 16.56
N LYS A 210 11.38 9.76 15.61
CA LYS A 210 10.81 10.35 14.39
C LYS A 210 9.60 11.24 14.68
N ILE A 211 8.63 10.75 15.48
CA ILE A 211 7.41 11.49 15.86
C ILE A 211 7.76 12.83 16.53
N TYR A 212 8.77 12.84 17.41
CA TYR A 212 9.18 14.05 18.14
C TYR A 212 10.29 14.85 17.45
N SER A 213 10.75 14.45 16.25
CA SER A 213 11.71 15.21 15.45
C SER A 213 11.04 16.20 14.48
N THR A 214 9.72 16.11 14.34
CA THR A 214 8.85 17.04 13.59
C THR A 214 8.58 18.31 14.39
#